data_AF-A0A7W0NIK7-F1
#
_entry.id   AF-A0A7W0NIK7-F1
#
_cell.length_a   1.000
_cell.length_b   1.000
_cell.length_c   1.000
_cell.angle_alpha   90.00
_cell.angle_beta   90.00
_cell.angle_gamma   90.00
#
_symmetry.space_group_name_H-M   'P 1'
#
loop_
_entity.id
_entity.type
_entity.pdbx_description
1 polymer ?
#
loop_
_entity_poly.entity_id
_entity_poly.type
_entity_poly.pdbx_seq_one_letter_code
_entity_poly.pdbx_strand_id
1 'polypeptide(L)'
;MSEHVLIARRYRGPEGSANGGYAAGLLASHLDRPAEVTLRLPPPLERELLVERRDAGFVLLDGDALVAEAVPAEVVLEPPAPPTFAEAIAASAGYA
;
A
#
# COMPACT_ATOMS: atom_id res chain seq x y z
N MET A 1 -2.12 -10.82 18.36
CA MET A 1 -0.68 -10.49 18.44
C MET A 1 -0.53 -9.09 17.88
N SER A 2 0.28 -8.28 18.54
CA SER A 2 0.53 -6.89 18.20
C SER A 2 2.03 -6.72 18.04
N GLU A 3 2.46 -6.13 16.93
CA GLU A 3 3.86 -5.95 16.55
C GLU A 3 4.09 -4.48 16.19
N HIS A 4 5.31 -3.99 16.39
CA HIS A 4 5.69 -2.67 15.93
C HIS A 4 6.55 -2.75 14.67
N VAL A 5 6.26 -1.88 13.71
CA VAL A 5 6.99 -1.75 12.46
C VAL A 5 7.51 -0.34 12.30
N LEU A 6 8.68 -0.18 11.68
CA LEU A 6 9.26 1.11 11.35
C LEU A 6 9.52 1.17 9.85
N ILE A 7 8.98 2.19 9.18
CA ILE A 7 9.20 2.41 7.76
C ILE A 7 10.37 3.37 7.58
N ALA A 8 11.52 2.84 7.15
CA ALA A 8 12.72 3.65 6.90
C ALA A 8 12.52 4.64 5.74
N ARG A 9 13.18 5.79 5.83
CA ARG A 9 13.08 6.93 4.89
C ARG A 9 13.40 6.59 3.44
N ARG A 10 14.20 5.55 3.21
CA ARG A 10 14.50 5.02 1.86
C ARG A 10 13.26 4.48 1.13
N TYR A 11 12.19 4.16 1.86
CA TYR A 11 10.93 3.65 1.34
C TYR A 11 9.85 4.74 1.17
N ARG A 12 10.25 6.00 1.12
CA ARG A 12 9.35 7.14 0.88
C ARG A 12 8.79 7.14 -0.54
N GLY A 13 7.58 7.67 -0.70
CA GLY A 13 7.03 8.05 -2.01
C GLY A 13 7.16 9.56 -2.16
N PRO A 14 6.24 10.34 -1.58
CA PRO A 14 6.42 11.77 -1.34
C PRO A 14 7.50 12.08 -0.29
N GLU A 15 7.89 13.35 -0.17
CA GLU A 15 8.97 13.76 0.74
C GLU A 15 8.72 13.42 2.23
N GLY A 16 7.45 13.47 2.67
CA GLY A 16 7.05 13.32 4.07
C GLY A 16 6.37 12.00 4.45
N SER A 17 6.23 11.04 3.54
CA SER A 17 5.49 9.80 3.83
C SER A 17 6.05 8.59 3.08
N ALA A 18 5.74 7.40 3.61
CA ALA A 18 6.03 6.14 2.95
C ALA A 18 5.38 6.08 1.56
N ASN A 19 6.02 5.35 0.66
CA ASN A 19 5.38 4.96 -0.60
C ASN A 19 4.12 4.14 -0.28
N GLY A 20 3.00 4.49 -0.92
CA GLY A 20 1.73 3.85 -0.63
C GLY A 20 1.74 2.34 -0.87
N GLY A 21 2.36 1.89 -1.96
CA GLY A 21 2.50 0.46 -2.26
C GLY A 21 3.42 -0.27 -1.28
N TYR A 22 4.48 0.40 -0.80
CA TYR A 22 5.36 -0.18 0.23
C TYR A 22 4.63 -0.36 1.57
N ALA A 23 3.96 0.69 2.05
CA ALA A 23 3.21 0.62 3.30
C ALA A 23 2.04 -0.38 3.21
N ALA A 24 1.34 -0.40 2.06
CA ALA A 24 0.28 -1.36 1.81
C ALA A 24 0.79 -2.80 1.80
N GLY A 25 1.89 -3.07 1.08
CA GLY A 25 2.49 -4.40 1.02
C GLY A 25 2.99 -4.89 2.39
N LEU A 26 3.56 -4.00 3.20
CA LEU A 26 3.99 -4.30 4.57
C LEU A 26 2.81 -4.70 5.46
N LEU A 27 1.69 -3.98 5.41
CA LEU A 27 0.52 -4.38 6.20
C LEU A 27 -0.11 -5.66 5.64
N ALA A 28 -0.23 -5.76 4.32
CA ALA A 28 -0.78 -6.94 3.63
C ALA A 28 0.03 -8.22 3.90
N SER A 29 1.34 -8.15 4.17
CA SER A 29 2.14 -9.34 4.45
C SER A 29 1.74 -10.09 5.73
N HIS A 30 0.88 -9.50 6.56
CA HIS A 30 0.29 -10.15 7.73
C HIS A 30 -0.91 -11.03 7.37
N LEU A 31 -1.38 -10.99 6.12
CA LEU A 31 -2.45 -11.82 5.60
C LEU A 31 -1.87 -12.88 4.65
N ASP A 32 -2.30 -14.13 4.82
CA ASP A 32 -1.86 -15.26 3.97
C ASP A 32 -2.64 -15.38 2.64
N ARG A 33 -3.33 -14.30 2.23
CA ARG A 33 -4.20 -14.25 1.05
C ARG A 33 -4.23 -12.84 0.46
N PRO A 34 -4.71 -12.65 -0.78
CA PRO A 34 -4.83 -11.32 -1.36
C PRO A 34 -5.63 -10.38 -0.44
N ALA A 35 -5.20 -9.13 -0.42
CA ALA A 35 -5.71 -8.12 0.50
C ALA A 35 -6.07 -6.83 -0.24
N GLU A 36 -7.17 -6.22 0.16
CA GLU A 36 -7.42 -4.81 -0.07
C GLU A 36 -6.79 -4.05 1.08
N VAL A 37 -5.98 -3.03 0.76
CA VAL A 37 -5.39 -2.15 1.75
C VAL A 37 -5.85 -0.72 1.50
N THR A 38 -6.52 -0.14 2.48
CA THR A 38 -6.95 1.26 2.44
C THR A 38 -6.03 2.10 3.31
N LEU A 39 -5.30 3.04 2.69
CA LEU A 39 -4.53 4.06 3.40
C LEU A 39 -5.47 5.20 3.81
N ARG A 40 -5.60 5.42 5.13
CA ARG A 40 -6.46 6.47 5.71
C ARG A 40 -5.69 7.76 5.95
N LEU A 41 -4.42 7.66 6.29
CA LEU A 41 -3.48 8.77 6.46
C LEU A 41 -2.18 8.48 5.71
N PRO A 42 -1.40 9.51 5.32
CA PRO A 42 -0.06 9.30 4.80
C PRO A 42 0.78 8.53 5.84
N PRO A 43 1.32 7.34 5.52
CA PRO A 43 2.06 6.56 6.51
C PRO A 43 3.37 7.26 6.87
N PRO A 44 3.66 7.51 8.15
CA PRO A 44 4.85 8.25 8.55
C PRO A 44 6.12 7.40 8.37
N LEU A 45 7.24 8.10 8.18
CA LEU A 45 8.57 7.50 8.10
C LEU A 45 9.29 7.65 9.43
N GLU A 46 10.21 6.73 9.74
CA GLU A 46 11.09 6.79 10.91
C GLU A 46 10.33 6.90 12.25
N ARG A 47 9.13 6.34 12.30
CA ARG A 47 8.26 6.26 13.48
C ARG A 47 7.80 4.82 13.67
N GLU A 48 7.74 4.39 14.92
CA GLU A 48 7.17 3.08 15.25
C GLU A 48 5.66 3.13 15.11
N LEU A 49 5.12 2.21 14.32
CA LEU A 49 3.71 2.03 14.07
C LEU A 49 3.27 0.68 14.61
N LEU A 50 2.10 0.63 15.23
CA LEU A 50 1.53 -0.60 15.77
C LEU A 50 0.75 -1.31 14.66
N VAL A 51 1.12 -2.56 14.39
CA VAL A 51 0.29 -3.50 13.63
C VAL A 51 -0.55 -4.29 14.61
N GLU A 52 -1.86 -4.16 14.48
CA GLU A 52 -2.83 -4.81 15.36
C GLU A 52 -3.83 -5.61 14.54
N ARG A 53 -4.09 -6.86 14.96
CA ARG A 53 -5.14 -7.67 14.35
C ARG A 53 -6.51 -7.18 14.79
N ARG A 54 -7.42 -6.93 13.84
CA ARG A 54 -8.81 -6.54 14.09
C ARG A 54 -9.77 -7.30 13.20
N ASP A 55 -10.87 -7.78 13.79
CA ASP A 55 -11.95 -8.50 13.11
C ASP A 55 -11.44 -9.46 12.00
N ALA A 56 -11.60 -9.04 10.75
CA ALA A 56 -11.28 -9.80 9.55
C ALA A 56 -9.84 -9.59 9.03
N GLY A 57 -9.05 -8.69 9.60
CA GLY A 57 -7.74 -8.32 9.07
C GLY A 57 -6.80 -7.63 10.06
N PHE A 58 -6.07 -6.61 9.59
CA PHE A 58 -5.06 -5.89 10.35
C PHE A 58 -5.19 -4.38 10.16
N VAL A 59 -4.83 -3.62 11.19
CA VAL A 59 -4.71 -2.17 11.13
C VAL A 59 -3.28 -1.74 11.43
N LEU A 60 -2.87 -0.63 10.84
CA LEU A 60 -1.63 0.07 11.13
C LEU A 60 -1.99 1.37 11.86
N LEU A 61 -1.47 1.53 13.08
CA LEU A 61 -1.79 2.62 13.97
C LEU A 61 -0.55 3.47 14.31
N ASP A 62 -0.74 4.78 14.37
CA ASP A 62 0.23 5.74 14.91
C ASP A 62 -0.37 6.35 16.20
N GLY A 63 -0.07 5.74 17.35
CA GLY A 63 -0.84 5.96 18.56
C GLY A 63 -2.29 5.53 18.35
N ASP A 64 -3.25 6.43 18.55
CA ASP A 64 -4.68 6.17 18.31
C ASP A 64 -5.12 6.44 16.85
N ALA A 65 -4.23 6.98 16.01
CA ALA A 65 -4.56 7.35 14.64
C ALA A 65 -4.51 6.13 13.71
N LEU A 66 -5.61 5.86 13.00
CA LEU A 66 -5.67 4.83 11.97
C LEU A 66 -4.94 5.29 10.71
N VAL A 67 -3.78 4.69 10.42
CA VAL A 67 -2.97 5.00 9.24
C VAL A 67 -3.43 4.17 8.05
N ALA A 68 -3.63 2.87 8.24
CA ALA A 68 -4.08 1.97 7.19
C ALA A 68 -4.84 0.77 7.77
N GLU A 69 -5.66 0.16 6.93
CA GLU A 69 -6.35 -1.09 7.23
C GLU A 69 -6.17 -2.07 6.07
N ALA A 70 -5.95 -3.33 6.39
CA ALA A 70 -5.85 -4.42 5.43
C ALA A 70 -6.90 -5.48 5.75
N VAL A 71 -7.71 -5.82 4.75
CA VAL A 71 -8.72 -6.87 4.85
C VAL A 71 -8.53 -7.88 3.71
N PRO A 72 -8.80 -9.18 3.95
CA PRO A 72 -8.86 -10.16 2.88
C PRO A 72 -9.79 -9.72 1.75
N ALA A 73 -9.31 -9.84 0.51
CA ALA A 73 -10.10 -9.54 -0.68
C ALA A 73 -9.82 -10.56 -1.78
N GLU A 74 -10.70 -10.60 -2.78
CA GLU A 74 -10.44 -11.28 -4.04
C GLU A 74 -10.36 -10.23 -5.14
N VAL A 75 -9.33 -10.33 -5.98
CA VAL A 75 -9.12 -9.42 -7.09
C VAL A 75 -9.49 -10.15 -8.37
N VAL A 76 -10.67 -9.86 -8.90
CA VAL A 76 -11.13 -10.34 -10.22
C VAL A 76 -11.13 -9.14 -11.15
N LEU A 77 -10.22 -9.14 -12.12
CA LEU A 77 -10.06 -8.06 -13.09
C LEU A 77 -10.15 -8.63 -14.50
N GLU A 78 -10.99 -8.02 -15.34
CA GLU A 78 -10.92 -8.16 -16.79
C GLU A 78 -10.04 -7.02 -17.32
N PRO A 79 -8.77 -7.28 -17.69
CA PRO A 79 -7.91 -6.23 -18.20
C PRO A 79 -8.43 -5.70 -19.55
N PRO A 80 -8.28 -4.40 -19.84
CA PRO A 80 -8.60 -3.89 -21.16
C PRO A 80 -7.69 -4.53 -22.22
N ALA A 81 -8.12 -4.49 -23.48
CA ALA A 81 -7.27 -4.90 -24.58
C ALA A 81 -5.95 -4.08 -24.54
N PRO A 82 -4.79 -4.74 -24.74
CA PRO A 82 -3.53 -4.02 -24.75
C PRO A 82 -3.48 -3.05 -25.95
N PRO A 83 -2.78 -1.90 -25.84
CA PRO A 83 -2.58 -1.02 -26.98
C PRO A 83 -1.81 -1.75 -28.07
N THR A 84 -2.07 -1.37 -29.33
CA THR A 84 -1.27 -1.81 -30.46
C THR A 84 0.16 -1.23 -30.37
N PHE A 85 1.10 -1.85 -31.07
CA PHE A 85 2.48 -1.34 -31.14
C PHE A 85 2.53 0.11 -31.67
N ALA A 86 1.70 0.45 -32.66
CA ALA A 86 1.64 1.80 -33.21
C ALA A 86 1.11 2.83 -32.20
N GLU A 87 0.06 2.48 -31.44
CA GLU A 87 -0.46 3.34 -30.37
C GLU A 87 0.56 3.55 -29.25
N ALA A 88 1.30 2.50 -28.87
CA ALA A 88 2.36 2.59 -27.88
C ALA A 88 3.49 3.54 -28.33
N ILE A 89 3.90 3.46 -29.61
CA ILE A 89 4.90 4.37 -30.19
C ILE A 89 4.38 5.81 -30.21
N ALA A 90 3.15 6.05 -30.65
CA ALA A 90 2.56 7.38 -30.67
C ALA A 90 2.48 8.00 -29.26
N ALA A 91 2.09 7.22 -28.25
CA ALA A 91 2.03 7.68 -26.86
C ALA A 91 3.42 8.01 -26.27
N SER A 92 4.45 7.25 -26.66
CA SER A 92 5.82 7.45 -26.17
C SER A 92 6.39 8.83 -26.53
N ALA A 93 5.95 9.43 -27.63
CA ALA A 93 6.40 10.77 -28.06
C ALA A 93 5.94 11.91 -27.13
N GLY A 94 4.97 11.65 -26.24
CA GLY A 94 4.48 12.61 -25.24
C GLY A 94 5.21 12.58 -23.89
N TYR A 95 6.12 11.62 -23.67
CA TYR A 95 6.98 11.61 -22.49
C TYR A 95 8.13 12.60 -22.69
N ALA A 96 8.21 13.62 -21.83
CA ALA A 96 9.30 14.59 -21.77
C ALA A 96 10.51 14.04 -21.00
#